data_AF-M5AY00-F1
#
_entry.id   AF-M5AY00-F1
#
_cell.length_a   1.000
_cell.length_b   1.000
_cell.length_c   1.000
_cell.angle_alpha   90.00
_cell.angle_beta   90.00
_cell.angle_gamma   90.00
#
_symmetry.space_group_name_H-M   'P 1'
#
loop_
_entity.id
_entity.type
_entity.pdbx_description
1 polymer ?
#
loop_
_entity_poly.entity_id
_entity_poly.type
_entity_poly.pdbx_seq_one_letter_code
_entity_poly.pdbx_strand_id
1 'polypeptide(L)' 'MKSFIVCALEPSANLHLKEVLRAYQKEYGKFELCGIYDENLCKELNLSSKPLYSSH' A
#
# COMPACT_ATOMS: atom_id res chain seq x y z
N MET A 1 -13.22 1.34 9.58
CA MET A 1 -11.92 1.00 8.94
C MET A 1 -11.56 2.18 8.05
N LYS A 2 -10.31 2.67 8.06
CA LYS A 2 -9.92 3.73 7.13
C LYS A 2 -9.51 3.11 5.80
N SER A 3 -9.88 3.75 4.70
CA SER A 3 -9.57 3.31 3.36
C SER A 3 -8.76 4.40 2.65
N PHE A 4 -7.65 4.01 2.02
CA PHE A 4 -6.77 4.90 1.29
C PHE A 4 -6.86 4.62 -0.21
N ILE A 5 -6.96 5.68 -1.00
CA ILE A 5 -6.79 5.61 -2.45
C ILE A 5 -5.39 6.12 -2.76
N VAL A 6 -4.57 5.28 -3.38
CA VAL A 6 -3.15 5.56 -3.64
C VAL A 6 -2.80 5.37 -5.11
N CYS A 7 -1.83 6.14 -5.58
CA CYS A 7 -1.26 6.01 -6.91
C CYS A 7 0.26 6.15 -6.80
N ALA A 8 0.97 5.02 -6.85
CA ALA A 8 2.42 4.91 -6.80
C ALA A 8 2.91 4.27 -8.10
N LEU A 9 3.12 5.12 -9.11
CA LEU A 9 3.48 4.69 -10.47
C LEU A 9 4.96 4.33 -10.62
N GLU A 10 5.84 5.00 -9.88
CA GLU A 10 7.28 4.78 -9.94
C GLU A 10 7.74 3.81 -8.84
N PRO A 11 8.82 3.03 -9.06
CA PRO A 11 9.38 2.16 -8.02
C PRO A 11 9.75 2.93 -6.74
N SER A 12 10.29 4.14 -6.88
CA SER A 12 10.62 5.03 -5.76
C SER A 12 9.38 5.43 -4.94
N ALA A 13 8.24 5.66 -5.59
CA ALA A 13 6.99 6.00 -4.91
C ALA A 13 6.47 4.81 -4.07
N ASN A 14 6.65 3.58 -4.54
CA ASN A 14 6.28 2.37 -3.79
C ASN A 14 7.15 2.19 -2.53
N LEU A 15 8.45 2.53 -2.59
CA LEU A 15 9.32 2.54 -1.41
C LEU A 15 8.83 3.53 -0.34
N HIS A 16 8.43 4.74 -0.75
CA HIS A 16 7.94 5.76 0.19
C HIS A 16 6.56 5.39 0.75
N LEU A 17 5.67 4.88 -0.10
CA LEU A 17 4.35 4.41 0.30
C LEU A 17 4.45 3.33 1.37
N LYS A 18 5.40 2.40 1.23
CA LYS A 18 5.66 1.36 2.23
C LYS A 18 5.93 1.92 3.63
N GLU A 19 6.83 2.87 3.74
CA GLU A 19 7.22 3.44 5.03
C GLU A 19 6.06 4.21 5.68
N VAL A 20 5.29 4.95 4.88
CA VAL A 20 4.07 5.65 5.34
C VAL A 20 3.04 4.66 5.86
N LEU A 21 2.76 3.59 5.12
CA LEU A 21 1.78 2.58 5.53
C LEU A 21 2.23 1.78 6.76
N ARG A 22 3.53 1.48 6.90
CA ARG A 22 4.08 0.85 8.12
C ARG A 22 3.90 1.73 9.34
N ALA A 23 4.25 3.01 9.23
CA ALA A 23 4.08 3.97 10.32
C ALA A 23 2.61 4.07 10.71
N TYR A 24 1.71 4.18 9.73
CA TYR A 24 0.27 4.20 9.96
C TYR A 24 -0.24 2.91 10.61
N GLN A 25 0.19 1.74 10.13
CA GLN A 25 -0.23 0.44 10.69
C GLN A 25 0.14 0.30 12.16
N LYS A 26 1.34 0.76 12.53
CA LYS A 26 1.85 0.72 13.89
C LYS A 26 1.07 1.64 14.82
N GLU A 27 0.71 2.83 14.36
CA GLU A 27 0.07 3.85 15.19
C GLU A 27 -1.47 3.68 15.28
N TYR A 28 -2.10 3.29 14.18
CA TYR A 28 -3.57 3.29 14.04
C TYR A 28 -4.18 1.92 13.76
N GLY A 29 -3.36 0.90 13.50
CA GLY A 29 -3.83 -0.46 13.22
C GLY A 29 -4.26 -0.67 11.77
N LYS A 30 -5.37 -1.40 11.57
CA LYS A 30 -5.77 -1.91 10.24
C LYS A 30 -6.35 -0.82 9.32
N PHE A 31 -6.07 -0.94 8.03
CA PHE A 31 -6.60 -0.09 6.96
C PHE A 31 -6.84 -0.89 5.69
N GLU A 32 -7.57 -0.29 4.76
CA GLU A 32 -7.73 -0.78 3.38
C GLU A 32 -6.94 0.09 2.42
N LEU A 33 -6.38 -0.54 1.40
CA LEU A 33 -5.62 0.11 0.36
C LEU A 33 -6.23 -0.21 -1.01
N CYS A 34 -6.55 0.82 -1.77
CA CYS A 34 -7.08 0.73 -3.12
C CYS A 34 -6.26 1.63 -4.05
N GLY A 35 -6.10 1.24 -5.32
CA GLY A 35 -5.44 2.07 -6.32
C GLY A 35 -4.27 1.38 -7.01
N ILE A 36 -3.31 2.15 -7.50
CA ILE A 36 -2.19 1.68 -8.33
C ILE A 36 -0.93 1.66 -7.48
N TYR A 37 -0.33 0.49 -7.29
CA TYR A 37 0.88 0.28 -6.48
C TYR A 37 1.41 -1.14 -6.71
N ASP A 38 2.62 -1.41 -6.23
CA ASP A 38 3.29 -2.71 -6.36
C ASP A 38 2.60 -3.80 -5.52
N GLU A 39 2.26 -4.93 -6.14
CA GLU A 39 1.66 -6.08 -5.46
C GLU A 39 2.51 -6.66 -4.31
N ASN A 40 3.83 -6.49 -4.35
CA ASN A 40 4.75 -6.94 -3.30
C ASN A 40 4.47 -6.22 -1.98
N LEU A 41 3.94 -5.00 -2.05
CA LEU A 41 3.51 -4.23 -0.89
C LEU A 41 2.40 -4.95 -0.11
N CYS A 42 1.50 -5.64 -0.80
CA CYS A 42 0.45 -6.43 -0.16
C CYS A 42 1.02 -7.60 0.63
N LYS A 43 2.01 -8.30 0.07
CA LYS A 43 2.68 -9.44 0.71
C LYS A 43 3.45 -9.00 1.95
N GLU A 44 4.20 -7.89 1.85
CA GLU A 44 4.99 -7.37 2.97
C GLU A 44 4.13 -6.82 4.13
N LEU A 45 2.98 -6.20 3.83
CA LEU A 45 2.11 -5.56 4.82
C LEU A 45 0.91 -6.43 5.24
N ASN A 46 0.85 -7.66 4.72
CA ASN A 46 -0.25 -8.61 4.92
C ASN A 46 -1.64 -7.99 4.62
N LEU A 47 -1.71 -7.25 3.50
CA LEU A 47 -2.95 -6.60 3.04
C LEU A 47 -3.85 -7.61 2.33
N SER A 48 -5.15 -7.53 2.58
CA SER A 48 -6.16 -8.38 1.93
C SER A 48 -6.55 -7.91 0.53
N SER A 49 -6.32 -6.64 0.21
CA SER A 49 -6.65 -6.06 -1.10
C SER A 49 -5.55 -6.28 -2.12
N LYS A 50 -5.92 -6.35 -3.40
CA LYS A 50 -4.98 -6.33 -4.54
C LYS A 50 -5.01 -4.94 -5.19
N PRO A 51 -3.88 -4.46 -5.74
CA PRO A 51 -3.87 -3.22 -6.50
C PRO A 51 -4.77 -3.33 -7.73
N LEU A 52 -5.35 -2.20 -8.15
CA LEU A 52 -6.12 -2.08 -9.39
C LEU A 52 -5.23 -2.25 -10.63
N TYR A 53 -3.93 -1.93 -10.48
CA TYR A 53 -2.89 -2.16 -11.46
C TYR A 53 -1.55 -2.27 -10.73
N SER A 54 -0.74 -3.28 -11.08
CA SER A 54 0.64 -3.43 -10.62
C SER A 54 1.49 -3.66 -11.86
N SER A 55 2.41 -2.74 -12.15
CA SER A 55 3.49 -3.01 -13.10
C SER A 55 4.43 -4.04 -12.48
N HIS A 56 4.83 -5.04 -13.25
CA HIS A 56 5.74 -6.12 -12.85
C HIS A 56 7.05 -5.63 -12.23
#